data_AF-A0A958JNN4-F1
#
_entry.id   AF-A0A958JNN4-F1
#
_cell.length_a   1.000
_cell.length_b   1.000
_cell.length_c   1.000
_cell.angle_alpha   90.00
_cell.angle_beta   90.00
_cell.angle_gamma   90.00
#
_symmetry.space_group_name_H-M   'P 1'
#
loop_
_entity.id
_entity.type
_entity.pdbx_description
1 polymer ?
#
loop_
_entity_poly.entity_id
_entity_poly.type
_entity_poly.pdbx_seq_one_letter_code
_entity_poly.pdbx_strand_id
1 'polypeptide(L)'
;MNLFQFYRKNFVFLLAAVWLPTCVVLAEPPVLQSCALVSSAVVSIDVPKSITDNNTVESTILVSGEPTILTDVDLNLNINHTFAGDLEITLISPLGTEVVVVTDVGGANDDVFTGTLFDDQATDAAVNFVFQNLVPVSTLIPEGALGAFTGEDPNGTWTLRIFDDAGGDIGTLNSWGLTFSSCSDNQPANADLIELSEEPAILVVDGSPIQRTLEVSSARGEICSMTASISIPHTFPSDLDIFLTSPEGTVIPLTTDNGGSNDDCFAGTTFTDAPGVLPVSDQTYAVGVVVPQVVPEGAMSAFVGENPNGVWTLDVADDAMSDSGTLMSWGISIQTCDTDSDGDGVIDGDDNCPSDTNPTQTDQDADGAGDACDICPSDAAKVALGICGCGVADTDTDADGTADCNDLCSADPSKTDAGICGCGIADIDSDQSGIVDCLFGQEISKQTSDIKSRAQALKYAQNKKQQKSVRTELNAILGLIDELSQYLNTNASSLVFAEGVSLESTNTLTSRLSKQMKQLRKKLKRSRPLFNRGKKKVVKTAGSVDSALNG
;
A
#
# COMPACT_ATOMS: atom_id res chain seq x y z
N MET A 1 4.00 -30.18 59.33
CA MET A 1 4.42 -29.12 60.27
C MET A 1 4.03 -27.80 59.63
N ASN A 2 2.80 -27.31 59.85
CA ASN A 2 2.39 -26.32 60.88
C ASN A 2 3.16 -24.99 60.66
N LEU A 3 2.54 -23.87 60.30
CA LEU A 3 1.58 -23.03 61.05
C LEU A 3 0.78 -22.15 60.03
N PHE A 4 -0.56 -22.04 59.98
CA PHE A 4 -1.50 -21.29 60.87
C PHE A 4 -1.00 -19.84 61.18
N GLN A 5 -1.71 -18.72 60.99
CA GLN A 5 -3.14 -18.47 61.29
C GLN A 5 -3.59 -17.04 60.85
N PHE A 6 -4.87 -16.96 60.50
CA PHE A 6 -5.78 -15.82 60.35
C PHE A 6 -5.66 -14.67 61.37
N TYR A 7 -6.00 -13.44 60.95
CA TYR A 7 -6.82 -12.52 61.76
C TYR A 7 -7.85 -11.74 60.93
N ARG A 8 -9.13 -11.90 61.31
CA ARG A 8 -10.31 -11.13 60.89
C ARG A 8 -10.38 -9.79 61.65
N LYS A 9 -10.96 -8.76 61.04
CA LYS A 9 -12.08 -7.99 61.66
C LYS A 9 -12.85 -7.13 60.65
N ASN A 10 -14.17 -7.33 60.68
CA ASN A 10 -15.21 -6.59 59.98
C ASN A 10 -15.36 -5.15 60.51
N PHE A 11 -15.62 -4.19 59.63
CA PHE A 11 -16.50 -3.07 59.91
C PHE A 11 -17.33 -2.74 58.66
N VAL A 12 -18.64 -2.76 58.82
CA VAL A 12 -19.67 -2.44 57.82
C VAL A 12 -19.97 -0.95 57.91
N PHE A 13 -20.09 -0.23 56.78
CA PHE A 13 -21.14 0.78 56.59
C PHE A 13 -21.36 1.11 55.10
N LEU A 14 -22.65 1.11 54.75
CA LEU A 14 -23.32 1.45 53.49
C LEU A 14 -22.83 2.72 52.76
N LEU A 15 -22.81 2.71 51.42
CA LEU A 15 -23.78 3.44 50.56
C LEU A 15 -23.46 3.26 49.06
N ALA A 16 -24.51 3.44 48.26
CA ALA A 16 -24.70 3.02 46.88
C ALA A 16 -23.92 3.80 45.81
N ALA A 17 -23.57 3.12 44.71
CA ALA A 17 -23.82 3.59 43.33
C ALA A 17 -23.51 2.46 42.33
N VAL A 18 -24.51 2.13 41.52
CA VAL A 18 -24.37 1.32 40.31
C VAL A 18 -23.72 2.20 39.26
N TRP A 19 -22.57 1.77 38.71
CA TRP A 19 -22.06 2.24 37.43
C TRP A 19 -21.62 1.02 36.62
N LEU A 20 -22.12 0.96 35.39
CA LEU A 20 -21.75 -0.02 34.37
C LEU A 20 -20.23 0.06 34.12
N PRO A 21 -19.53 -1.04 33.83
CA PRO A 21 -18.27 -0.92 33.13
C PRO A 21 -18.62 -0.51 31.70
N THR A 22 -18.53 0.79 31.42
CA THR A 22 -18.34 1.26 30.05
C THR A 22 -17.08 0.60 29.54
N CYS A 23 -17.26 -0.29 28.56
CA CYS A 23 -16.19 -0.78 27.71
C CYS A 23 -15.52 0.47 27.12
N VAL A 24 -14.33 0.79 27.63
CA VAL A 24 -13.44 1.72 26.95
C VAL A 24 -13.03 0.98 25.70
N VAL A 25 -13.62 1.37 24.57
CA VAL A 25 -13.04 1.08 23.26
C VAL A 25 -11.64 1.65 23.33
N LEU A 26 -10.66 0.76 23.25
CA LEU A 26 -9.26 1.12 23.09
C LEU A 26 -9.23 2.09 21.91
N ALA A 27 -8.77 3.32 22.17
CA ALA A 27 -8.34 4.17 21.08
C ALA A 27 -7.33 3.36 20.28
N GLU A 28 -7.56 3.27 18.97
CA GLU A 28 -6.57 2.76 18.02
C GLU A 28 -5.22 3.45 18.33
N PRO A 29 -4.11 2.71 18.35
CA PRO A 29 -2.81 3.36 18.44
C PRO A 29 -2.69 4.38 17.30
N PRO A 30 -2.09 5.56 17.52
CA PRO A 30 -1.81 6.45 16.41
C PRO A 30 -0.89 5.69 15.45
N VAL A 31 -1.36 5.49 14.22
CA VAL A 31 -0.50 5.11 13.10
C VAL A 31 0.60 6.16 13.04
N LEU A 32 1.85 5.78 13.28
CA LEU A 32 2.97 6.67 13.05
C LEU A 32 3.06 6.88 11.55
N GLN A 33 3.00 8.15 11.20
CA GLN A 33 2.77 8.64 9.87
C GLN A 33 4.12 8.69 9.16
N SER A 34 4.19 8.10 7.97
CA SER A 34 5.19 8.38 6.93
C SER A 34 5.63 9.84 7.00
N CYS A 35 6.94 10.09 6.90
CA CYS A 35 7.57 11.42 6.92
C CYS A 35 6.66 12.52 6.36
N ALA A 36 5.89 13.17 7.24
CA ALA A 36 4.90 14.14 6.82
C ALA A 36 5.65 15.44 6.58
N LEU A 37 5.94 15.75 5.31
CA LEU A 37 6.50 17.04 4.93
C LEU A 37 5.66 18.15 5.57
N VAL A 38 6.30 18.93 6.44
CA VAL A 38 5.72 20.10 7.07
C VAL A 38 6.17 21.29 6.27
N SER A 39 5.21 21.95 5.63
CA SER A 39 5.43 23.28 5.06
C SER A 39 5.04 24.33 6.09
N SER A 40 5.95 25.26 6.36
CA SER A 40 5.74 26.38 7.27
C SER A 40 6.23 27.68 6.63
N ALA A 41 5.62 28.81 7.01
CA ALA A 41 6.02 30.11 6.51
C ALA A 41 6.20 31.07 7.68
N VAL A 42 7.33 31.78 7.69
CA VAL A 42 7.70 32.72 8.75
C VAL A 42 8.06 34.05 8.13
N VAL A 43 7.57 35.15 8.71
CA VAL A 43 7.85 36.51 8.24
C VAL A 43 8.64 37.28 9.28
N SER A 44 9.56 38.14 8.82
CA SER A 44 10.34 38.97 9.71
C SER A 44 9.49 40.03 10.41
N ILE A 45 9.72 40.17 11.71
CA ILE A 45 9.22 41.29 12.52
C ILE A 45 10.28 42.38 12.72
N ASP A 46 11.51 42.15 12.22
CA ASP A 46 12.64 43.08 12.32
C ASP A 46 12.76 43.93 11.05
N VAL A 47 11.64 44.53 10.63
CA VAL A 47 11.46 45.37 9.44
C VAL A 47 10.39 46.44 9.73
N PRO A 48 10.37 47.59 9.04
CA PRO A 48 11.24 47.97 7.91
C PRO A 48 12.66 48.36 8.36
N LYS A 49 13.63 48.17 7.46
CA LYS A 49 15.04 48.56 7.66
C LYS A 49 15.48 49.46 6.51
N SER A 50 16.14 50.58 6.82
CA SER A 50 16.70 51.46 5.80
C SER A 50 17.99 50.86 5.24
N ILE A 51 18.07 50.83 3.91
CA ILE A 51 19.28 50.51 3.15
C ILE A 51 19.95 51.84 2.82
N THR A 52 21.25 51.95 3.08
CA THR A 52 22.01 53.17 2.87
C THR A 52 23.33 52.85 2.18
N ASP A 53 23.77 53.76 1.32
CA ASP A 53 24.98 53.67 0.49
C ASP A 53 26.20 53.13 1.26
N ASN A 54 26.93 52.20 0.62
CA ASN A 54 28.17 51.62 1.13
C ASN A 54 28.05 51.07 2.56
N ASN A 55 26.89 50.53 2.92
CA ASN A 55 26.64 50.07 4.28
C ASN A 55 25.79 48.80 4.30
N THR A 56 26.08 47.94 5.27
CA THR A 56 25.36 46.68 5.46
C THR A 56 24.18 46.90 6.40
N VAL A 57 23.03 46.34 6.03
CA VAL A 57 21.86 46.22 6.88
C VAL A 57 21.50 44.76 7.08
N GLU A 58 21.15 44.41 8.32
CA GLU A 58 20.73 43.06 8.68
C GLU A 58 19.33 43.06 9.30
N SER A 59 18.57 42.02 8.97
CA SER A 59 17.29 41.69 9.55
C SER A 59 17.27 40.20 9.90
N THR A 60 16.63 39.84 11.00
CA THR A 60 16.64 38.45 11.50
C THR A 60 15.25 37.86 11.65
N ILE A 61 15.12 36.54 11.45
CA ILE A 61 13.95 35.73 11.78
C ILE A 61 14.38 34.66 12.80
N LEU A 62 13.64 34.54 13.91
CA LEU A 62 13.79 33.42 14.84
C LEU A 62 12.76 32.33 14.49
N VAL A 63 13.25 31.19 14.02
CA VAL A 63 12.45 30.00 13.69
C VAL A 63 12.50 29.02 14.86
N SER A 64 11.36 28.45 15.23
CA SER A 64 11.28 27.48 16.33
C SER A 64 10.08 26.55 16.17
N GLY A 65 10.26 25.28 16.52
CA GLY A 65 9.20 24.28 16.45
C GLY A 65 9.04 23.64 15.08
N GLU A 66 9.98 23.90 14.17
CA GLU A 66 10.08 23.20 12.90
C GLU A 66 10.72 21.81 13.11
N PRO A 67 10.40 20.85 12.25
CA PRO A 67 11.20 19.65 12.11
C PRO A 67 12.70 19.92 11.87
N THR A 68 13.58 18.96 12.21
CA THR A 68 15.03 19.18 12.30
C THR A 68 15.79 18.95 10.98
N ILE A 69 15.11 18.51 9.92
CA ILE A 69 15.72 18.29 8.61
C ILE A 69 15.00 19.20 7.62
N LEU A 70 15.74 20.16 7.08
CA LEU A 70 15.28 21.04 6.01
C LEU A 70 15.40 20.32 4.67
N THR A 71 14.34 20.30 3.86
CA THR A 71 14.39 19.75 2.50
C THR A 71 14.44 20.83 1.44
N ASP A 72 13.79 21.96 1.71
CA ASP A 72 13.64 23.06 0.74
C ASP A 72 13.31 24.40 1.45
N VAL A 73 13.72 25.52 0.84
CA VAL A 73 13.62 26.90 1.36
C VAL A 73 13.27 27.86 0.24
N ASP A 74 12.20 28.64 0.42
CA ASP A 74 11.89 29.80 -0.42
C ASP A 74 12.11 31.11 0.33
N LEU A 75 12.64 32.14 -0.35
CA LEU A 75 12.78 33.49 0.17
C LEU A 75 11.82 34.46 -0.52
N ASN A 76 10.85 34.99 0.22
CA ASN A 76 10.01 36.09 -0.26
C ASN A 76 10.58 37.44 0.20
N LEU A 77 10.84 38.33 -0.75
CA LEU A 77 11.54 39.60 -0.53
C LEU A 77 10.73 40.80 -1.02
N ASN A 78 10.69 41.87 -0.23
CA ASN A 78 10.08 43.15 -0.61
C ASN A 78 11.01 44.30 -0.26
N ILE A 79 11.76 44.74 -1.26
CA ILE A 79 12.68 45.87 -1.19
C ILE A 79 12.24 46.96 -2.16
N ASN A 80 12.20 48.20 -1.67
CA ASN A 80 12.24 49.38 -2.53
C ASN A 80 13.68 49.89 -2.63
N HIS A 81 14.21 50.06 -3.83
CA HIS A 81 15.54 50.61 -4.12
C HIS A 81 15.54 51.21 -5.53
N THR A 82 16.10 52.41 -5.69
CA THR A 82 16.14 53.13 -6.98
C THR A 82 17.27 52.68 -7.91
N PHE A 83 18.12 51.79 -7.43
CA PHE A 83 19.14 51.13 -8.24
C PHE A 83 19.37 49.72 -7.71
N ALA A 84 18.61 48.74 -8.21
CA ALA A 84 18.66 47.39 -7.66
C ALA A 84 20.01 46.69 -7.87
N GLY A 85 20.75 47.08 -8.92
CA GLY A 85 22.08 46.54 -9.23
C GLY A 85 23.20 47.00 -8.31
N ASP A 86 22.91 47.78 -7.25
CA ASP A 86 23.88 48.11 -6.20
C ASP A 86 23.73 47.15 -4.99
N LEU A 87 22.76 46.23 -5.04
CA LEU A 87 22.41 45.38 -3.91
C LEU A 87 23.09 44.02 -3.99
N GLU A 88 23.85 43.69 -2.95
CA GLU A 88 24.27 42.35 -2.61
C GLU A 88 23.37 41.83 -1.48
N ILE A 89 22.62 40.76 -1.75
CA ILE A 89 21.67 40.17 -0.80
C ILE A 89 22.15 38.76 -0.43
N THR A 90 22.38 38.52 0.85
CA THR A 90 22.85 37.23 1.38
C THR A 90 21.85 36.69 2.41
N LEU A 91 21.48 35.41 2.28
CA LEU A 91 20.73 34.67 3.28
C LEU A 91 21.68 33.78 4.09
N ILE A 92 21.51 33.78 5.42
CA ILE A 92 22.39 33.07 6.34
C ILE A 92 21.56 32.19 7.27
N SER A 93 21.88 30.90 7.30
CA SER A 93 21.20 29.91 8.14
C SER A 93 21.66 29.97 9.61
N PRO A 94 20.92 29.33 10.55
CA PRO A 94 21.34 29.21 11.95
C PRO A 94 22.68 28.49 12.15
N LEU A 95 23.05 27.60 11.21
CA LEU A 95 24.34 26.90 11.23
C LEU A 95 25.49 27.81 10.78
N GLY A 96 25.18 28.92 10.11
CA GLY A 96 26.14 29.88 9.56
C GLY A 96 26.47 29.65 8.09
N THR A 97 25.73 28.79 7.39
CA THR A 97 25.82 28.66 5.94
C THR A 97 25.31 29.95 5.30
N GLU A 98 26.07 30.50 4.34
CA GLU A 98 25.73 31.74 3.64
C GLU A 98 25.48 31.43 2.16
N VAL A 99 24.40 31.98 1.61
CA VAL A 99 24.06 31.93 0.18
C VAL A 99 23.83 33.36 -0.31
N VAL A 100 24.57 33.76 -1.34
CA VAL A 100 24.31 35.02 -2.06
C VAL A 100 23.07 34.80 -2.92
N VAL A 101 21.99 35.48 -2.60
CA VAL A 101 20.71 35.35 -3.30
C VAL A 101 20.77 36.07 -4.63
N VAL A 102 21.32 37.29 -4.64
CA VAL A 102 21.64 38.08 -5.84
C VAL A 102 22.76 39.06 -5.51
N THR A 103 23.62 39.34 -6.48
CA THR A 103 24.56 40.47 -6.46
C THR A 103 24.57 41.18 -7.81
N ASP A 104 24.61 42.51 -7.82
CA ASP A 104 24.67 43.34 -9.03
C ASP A 104 23.52 43.13 -10.05
N VAL A 105 22.42 42.52 -9.64
CA VAL A 105 21.26 42.19 -10.49
C VAL A 105 20.23 43.32 -10.51
N GLY A 106 19.59 43.55 -11.66
CA GLY A 106 18.51 44.52 -11.84
C GLY A 106 18.97 45.88 -12.36
N GLY A 107 20.26 46.19 -12.22
CA GLY A 107 20.88 47.42 -12.73
C GLY A 107 20.16 48.69 -12.27
N ALA A 108 20.00 49.65 -13.18
CA ALA A 108 19.40 50.96 -12.91
C ALA A 108 17.86 50.96 -12.83
N ASN A 109 17.23 49.79 -12.68
CA ASN A 109 15.78 49.68 -12.61
C ASN A 109 15.30 49.82 -11.15
N ASP A 110 14.35 50.71 -10.94
CA ASP A 110 13.72 50.95 -9.65
C ASP A 110 12.83 49.77 -9.22
N ASP A 111 12.91 49.40 -7.94
CA ASP A 111 11.90 48.62 -7.21
C ASP A 111 11.58 47.23 -7.78
N VAL A 112 12.55 46.62 -8.47
CA VAL A 112 12.34 45.33 -9.16
C VAL A 112 12.13 44.14 -8.22
N PHE A 113 12.64 44.22 -6.99
CA PHE A 113 12.49 43.19 -5.95
C PHE A 113 11.34 43.46 -4.97
N THR A 114 10.29 44.15 -5.43
CA THR A 114 9.09 44.45 -4.62
C THR A 114 8.13 43.25 -4.61
N GLY A 115 8.35 42.28 -3.73
CA GLY A 115 7.50 41.08 -3.60
C GLY A 115 7.95 39.91 -4.47
N THR A 116 9.27 39.77 -4.65
CA THR A 116 9.89 38.69 -5.43
C THR A 116 10.08 37.46 -4.55
N LEU A 117 9.66 36.31 -5.08
CA LEU A 117 9.94 34.99 -4.51
C LEU A 117 11.22 34.43 -5.15
N PHE A 118 12.25 34.20 -4.35
CA PHE A 118 13.42 33.44 -4.76
C PHE A 118 13.21 31.98 -4.39
N ASP A 119 13.26 31.12 -5.40
CA ASP A 119 12.93 29.70 -5.37
C ASP A 119 13.81 29.02 -6.43
N ASP A 120 14.53 27.97 -6.05
CA ASP A 120 15.42 27.23 -6.94
C ASP A 120 14.68 26.51 -8.08
N GLN A 121 13.39 26.21 -7.89
CA GLN A 121 12.50 25.59 -8.88
C GLN A 121 11.76 26.61 -9.76
N ALA A 122 12.12 27.89 -9.67
CA ALA A 122 11.62 28.92 -10.57
C ALA A 122 12.08 28.69 -12.02
N THR A 123 11.48 29.40 -12.98
CA THR A 123 11.81 29.25 -14.41
C THR A 123 12.91 30.19 -14.88
N ASP A 124 12.95 31.42 -14.35
CA ASP A 124 13.86 32.46 -14.82
C ASP A 124 14.94 32.75 -13.77
N ALA A 125 16.21 32.63 -14.14
CA ALA A 125 17.33 32.95 -13.26
C ALA A 125 17.55 34.46 -13.13
N ALA A 126 17.83 34.93 -11.90
CA ALA A 126 18.01 36.34 -11.61
C ALA A 126 19.09 36.99 -12.48
N VAL A 127 20.22 36.31 -12.69
CA VAL A 127 21.36 36.79 -13.49
C VAL A 127 21.02 37.05 -14.96
N ASN A 128 20.10 36.26 -15.54
CA ASN A 128 19.72 36.34 -16.96
C ASN A 128 18.37 37.04 -17.18
N PHE A 129 17.71 37.48 -16.11
CA PHE A 129 16.40 38.09 -16.19
C PHE A 129 16.46 39.51 -16.77
N VAL A 130 15.56 39.83 -17.70
CA VAL A 130 15.46 41.17 -18.29
C VAL A 130 14.54 42.05 -17.44
N PHE A 131 15.13 42.79 -16.52
CA PHE A 131 14.41 43.71 -15.63
C PHE A 131 13.82 44.92 -16.34
N GLN A 132 12.70 45.42 -15.81
CA GLN A 132 12.03 46.62 -16.28
C GLN A 132 11.76 47.57 -15.11
N ASN A 133 12.06 48.85 -15.31
CA ASN A 133 11.90 49.88 -14.30
C ASN A 133 10.48 49.93 -13.70
N LEU A 134 10.38 49.88 -12.37
CA LEU A 134 9.11 49.88 -11.61
C LEU A 134 8.19 48.69 -11.93
N VAL A 135 8.71 47.60 -12.50
CA VAL A 135 7.97 46.37 -12.75
C VAL A 135 8.55 45.29 -11.83
N PRO A 136 7.85 44.96 -10.73
CA PRO A 136 8.30 43.91 -9.83
C PRO A 136 8.31 42.55 -10.52
N VAL A 137 9.30 41.74 -10.20
CA VAL A 137 9.40 40.35 -10.66
C VAL A 137 8.74 39.43 -9.64
N SER A 138 7.94 38.48 -10.10
CA SER A 138 7.19 37.60 -9.20
C SER A 138 8.04 36.49 -8.60
N THR A 139 8.82 35.79 -9.41
CA THR A 139 9.59 34.62 -9.00
C THR A 139 10.88 34.53 -9.80
N LEU A 140 12.01 34.21 -9.14
CA LEU A 140 13.33 34.08 -9.76
C LEU A 140 14.12 32.93 -9.12
N ILE A 141 14.98 32.28 -9.91
CA ILE A 141 16.04 31.43 -9.36
C ILE A 141 17.12 32.37 -8.80
N PRO A 142 17.53 32.20 -7.52
CA PRO A 142 18.62 32.97 -6.95
C PRO A 142 19.95 32.62 -7.61
N GLU A 143 20.91 33.53 -7.50
CA GLU A 143 22.25 33.37 -8.08
C GLU A 143 23.07 32.29 -7.36
N GLY A 144 22.96 32.22 -6.04
CA GLY A 144 23.36 31.07 -5.24
C GLY A 144 22.16 30.19 -4.93
N ALA A 145 22.34 28.87 -5.02
CA ALA A 145 21.28 27.90 -4.78
C ALA A 145 20.86 27.83 -3.30
N LEU A 146 19.56 27.94 -3.03
CA LEU A 146 18.98 27.78 -1.68
C LEU A 146 19.06 26.33 -1.18
N GLY A 147 19.20 25.36 -2.09
CA GLY A 147 19.48 23.96 -1.79
C GLY A 147 20.77 23.73 -0.99
N ALA A 148 21.65 24.74 -0.89
CA ALA A 148 22.80 24.70 0.02
C ALA A 148 22.40 24.53 1.50
N PHE A 149 21.15 24.87 1.86
CA PHE A 149 20.60 24.71 3.21
C PHE A 149 19.95 23.33 3.45
N THR A 150 19.78 22.51 2.42
CA THR A 150 19.15 21.19 2.53
C THR A 150 19.93 20.29 3.49
N GLY A 151 19.22 19.66 4.41
CA GLY A 151 19.76 18.80 5.47
C GLY A 151 20.10 19.53 6.77
N GLU A 152 20.08 20.87 6.81
CA GLU A 152 20.30 21.63 8.04
C GLU A 152 19.07 21.63 8.95
N ASP A 153 19.27 21.93 10.24
CA ASP A 153 18.18 22.21 11.18
C ASP A 153 17.66 23.64 10.96
N PRO A 154 16.40 23.83 10.50
CA PRO A 154 15.86 25.16 10.24
C PRO A 154 15.61 25.97 11.52
N ASN A 155 15.62 25.32 12.70
CA ASN A 155 15.40 26.00 13.97
C ASN A 155 16.59 26.87 14.37
N GLY A 156 16.33 28.13 14.66
CA GLY A 156 17.34 29.09 15.09
C GLY A 156 17.17 30.44 14.42
N THR A 157 18.24 31.23 14.40
CA THR A 157 18.20 32.58 13.83
C THR A 157 18.68 32.57 12.39
N TRP A 158 17.76 32.87 11.48
CA TRP A 158 18.07 33.18 10.09
C TRP A 158 18.35 34.68 9.96
N THR A 159 19.35 35.03 9.18
CA THR A 159 19.75 36.43 8.97
C THR A 159 19.73 36.75 7.48
N LEU A 160 18.99 37.79 7.11
CA LEU A 160 19.08 38.43 5.80
C LEU A 160 20.03 39.62 5.91
N ARG A 161 21.12 39.57 5.16
CA ARG A 161 22.14 40.63 5.07
C ARG A 161 22.00 41.29 3.71
N ILE A 162 21.94 42.61 3.68
CA ILE A 162 21.87 43.39 2.45
C ILE A 162 22.99 44.42 2.52
N PHE A 163 23.83 44.46 1.50
CA PHE A 163 24.86 45.46 1.33
C PHE A 163 24.56 46.26 0.07
N ASP A 164 24.46 47.58 0.23
CA ASP A 164 24.45 48.52 -0.90
C ASP A 164 25.91 48.88 -1.15
N ASP A 165 26.48 48.35 -2.23
CA ASP A 165 27.92 48.40 -2.51
C ASP A 165 28.34 49.66 -3.28
N ALA A 166 27.36 50.44 -3.75
CA ALA A 166 27.56 51.69 -4.45
C ALA A 166 26.98 52.87 -3.63
N GLY A 167 26.90 54.03 -4.26
CA GLY A 167 26.31 55.19 -3.60
C GLY A 167 25.66 56.12 -4.58
N GLY A 168 24.71 56.91 -4.09
CA GLY A 168 23.80 57.74 -4.88
C GLY A 168 22.33 57.38 -4.66
N ASP A 169 22.07 56.16 -4.22
CA ASP A 169 20.75 55.57 -4.10
C ASP A 169 20.55 54.98 -2.71
N ILE A 170 19.34 55.09 -2.18
CA ILE A 170 18.97 54.52 -0.89
C ILE A 170 17.67 53.76 -1.05
N GLY A 171 17.42 52.83 -0.13
CA GLY A 171 16.19 52.07 -0.16
C GLY A 171 15.67 51.66 1.19
N THR A 172 14.74 50.73 1.16
CA THR A 172 14.11 50.18 2.36
C THR A 172 13.75 48.73 2.12
N LEU A 173 14.22 47.86 3.01
CA LEU A 173 13.69 46.52 3.18
C LEU A 173 12.35 46.66 3.91
N ASN A 174 11.25 46.47 3.19
CA ASN A 174 9.90 46.62 3.72
C ASN A 174 9.44 45.37 4.46
N SER A 175 9.68 44.20 3.88
CA SER A 175 9.36 42.91 4.45
C SER A 175 10.16 41.79 3.79
N TRP A 176 10.38 40.71 4.53
CA TRP A 176 10.84 39.45 3.97
C TRP A 176 10.33 38.29 4.82
N GLY A 177 10.34 37.09 4.26
CA GLY A 177 9.96 35.86 4.95
C GLY A 177 10.53 34.64 4.26
N LEU A 178 10.51 33.53 4.98
CA LEU A 178 10.97 32.24 4.52
C LEU A 178 9.79 31.25 4.52
N THR A 179 9.68 30.46 3.47
CA THR A 179 8.88 29.24 3.48
C THR A 179 9.83 28.06 3.60
N PHE A 180 9.54 27.13 4.49
CA PHE A 180 10.32 25.92 4.69
C PHE A 180 9.49 24.71 4.30
N SER A 181 10.15 23.73 3.71
CA SER A 181 9.68 22.34 3.66
C SER A 181 10.64 21.52 4.52
N SER A 182 10.13 20.80 5.52
CA SER A 182 10.96 20.08 6.49
C SER A 182 10.30 18.80 7.01
N CYS A 183 11.08 17.92 7.63
CA CYS A 183 10.59 16.67 8.21
C CYS A 183 11.31 16.22 9.50
N SER A 184 10.65 15.37 10.28
CA SER A 184 11.08 14.92 11.62
C SER A 184 11.31 13.41 11.65
N ASP A 185 12.47 12.96 11.15
CA ASP A 185 13.02 11.57 11.12
C ASP A 185 12.13 10.47 10.47
N ASN A 186 12.70 9.38 9.93
CA ASN A 186 14.13 9.04 9.85
C ASN A 186 14.71 9.52 8.53
N GLN A 187 16.01 9.86 8.59
CA GLN A 187 16.85 10.27 7.47
C GLN A 187 16.30 9.80 6.11
N PRO A 188 16.27 10.67 5.08
CA PRO A 188 16.67 10.19 3.77
C PRO A 188 18.00 9.46 3.95
N ALA A 189 17.97 8.15 4.12
CA ALA A 189 19.19 7.39 4.17
C ALA A 189 19.66 7.38 2.72
N ASN A 190 20.89 7.86 2.52
CA ASN A 190 21.54 7.84 1.22
C ASN A 190 21.39 6.43 0.64
N ALA A 191 20.53 6.30 -0.37
CA ALA A 191 20.21 5.00 -0.94
C ALA A 191 21.32 4.62 -1.91
N ASP A 192 21.43 5.35 -3.02
CA ASP A 192 22.43 5.12 -4.04
C ASP A 192 23.32 6.35 -4.25
N LEU A 193 24.63 6.10 -4.43
CA LEU A 193 25.55 7.06 -5.03
C LEU A 193 25.87 6.60 -6.45
N ILE A 194 25.39 7.36 -7.43
CA ILE A 194 25.51 7.05 -8.85
C ILE A 194 26.56 7.97 -9.46
N GLU A 195 27.68 7.41 -9.87
CA GLU A 195 28.73 8.13 -10.59
C GLU A 195 28.81 7.64 -12.03
N LEU A 196 28.46 8.52 -12.97
CA LEU A 196 28.53 8.25 -14.41
C LEU A 196 29.37 9.32 -15.10
N SER A 197 30.23 8.92 -16.02
CA SER A 197 31.01 9.84 -16.83
C SER A 197 31.34 9.26 -18.20
N GLU A 198 31.66 10.14 -19.12
CA GLU A 198 32.21 9.79 -20.42
C GLU A 198 33.32 10.75 -20.85
N GLU A 199 34.18 10.26 -21.74
CA GLU A 199 35.38 10.95 -22.23
C GLU A 199 35.31 11.05 -23.76
N PRO A 200 34.37 11.83 -24.32
CA PRO A 200 34.05 11.79 -25.75
C PRO A 200 35.17 12.38 -26.63
N ALA A 201 35.96 13.32 -26.12
CA ALA A 201 36.98 14.05 -26.86
C ALA A 201 36.46 14.63 -28.19
N ILE A 202 35.31 15.31 -28.13
CA ILE A 202 34.61 15.88 -29.30
C ILE A 202 34.89 17.38 -29.37
N LEU A 203 35.17 17.88 -30.58
CA LEU A 203 35.31 19.31 -30.82
C LEU A 203 33.97 20.01 -30.62
N VAL A 204 34.00 21.09 -29.84
CA VAL A 204 32.91 22.06 -29.78
C VAL A 204 33.21 23.08 -30.89
N VAL A 205 32.29 23.20 -31.85
CA VAL A 205 32.49 24.01 -33.06
C VAL A 205 31.44 25.12 -33.08
N ASP A 206 31.88 26.30 -33.46
CA ASP A 206 31.11 27.54 -33.61
C ASP A 206 29.75 27.30 -34.28
N GLY A 207 28.68 27.72 -33.60
CA GLY A 207 27.29 27.65 -34.06
C GLY A 207 26.76 26.23 -34.30
N SER A 208 27.46 25.20 -33.80
CA SER A 208 27.10 23.79 -33.98
C SER A 208 26.99 23.08 -32.62
N PRO A 209 25.84 23.18 -31.95
CA PRO A 209 25.65 22.56 -30.64
C PRO A 209 25.84 21.05 -30.70
N ILE A 210 26.48 20.51 -29.67
CA ILE A 210 26.66 19.08 -29.45
C ILE A 210 25.78 18.62 -28.30
N GLN A 211 25.30 17.38 -28.40
CA GLN A 211 24.47 16.75 -27.38
C GLN A 211 25.09 15.42 -26.98
N ARG A 212 25.21 15.18 -25.67
CA ARG A 212 25.72 13.94 -25.07
C ARG A 212 24.73 13.40 -24.07
N THR A 213 24.76 12.08 -23.84
CA THR A 213 23.78 11.41 -22.99
C THR A 213 24.42 10.39 -22.06
N LEU A 214 23.94 10.33 -20.81
CA LEU A 214 24.24 9.26 -19.86
C LEU A 214 22.92 8.59 -19.45
N GLU A 215 22.91 7.27 -19.37
CA GLU A 215 21.72 6.49 -18.98
C GLU A 215 21.89 5.97 -17.54
N VAL A 216 21.01 6.41 -16.65
CA VAL A 216 20.89 5.90 -15.28
C VAL A 216 19.82 4.82 -15.26
N SER A 217 20.11 3.68 -14.66
CA SER A 217 19.17 2.56 -14.55
C SER A 217 19.24 1.91 -13.19
N SER A 218 18.10 1.46 -12.68
CA SER A 218 17.95 0.76 -11.40
C SER A 218 18.36 1.57 -10.17
N ALA A 219 18.37 2.90 -10.26
CA ALA A 219 18.50 3.78 -9.11
C ALA A 219 17.23 3.74 -8.25
N ARG A 220 17.41 3.73 -6.93
CA ARG A 220 16.33 3.75 -5.94
C ARG A 220 16.16 5.12 -5.32
N GLY A 221 14.94 5.39 -4.84
CA GLY A 221 14.60 6.67 -4.23
C GLY A 221 14.53 7.81 -5.22
N GLU A 222 14.50 9.02 -4.68
CA GLU A 222 14.46 10.28 -5.42
C GLU A 222 15.81 11.00 -5.28
N ILE A 223 16.09 11.97 -6.16
CA ILE A 223 17.32 12.75 -6.09
C ILE A 223 17.30 13.61 -4.81
N CYS A 224 18.35 13.51 -3.99
CA CYS A 224 18.53 14.36 -2.81
C CYS A 224 19.62 15.40 -3.00
N SER A 225 20.66 15.07 -3.76
CA SER A 225 21.64 16.05 -4.23
C SER A 225 22.33 15.53 -5.47
N MET A 226 22.88 16.43 -6.26
CA MET A 226 23.70 16.04 -7.39
C MET A 226 24.76 17.07 -7.71
N THR A 227 25.77 16.60 -8.44
CA THR A 227 26.80 17.45 -9.04
C THR A 227 27.01 17.04 -10.48
N ALA A 228 27.37 18.01 -11.32
CA ALA A 228 27.81 17.76 -12.68
C ALA A 228 29.27 18.16 -12.80
N SER A 229 30.04 17.42 -13.59
CA SER A 229 31.44 17.74 -13.88
C SER A 229 31.62 17.83 -15.38
N ILE A 230 32.41 18.82 -15.82
CA ILE A 230 32.80 18.98 -17.22
C ILE A 230 34.31 19.23 -17.31
N SER A 231 34.88 18.86 -18.44
CA SER A 231 36.21 19.30 -18.83
C SER A 231 36.17 19.77 -20.27
N ILE A 232 36.06 21.08 -20.45
CA ILE A 232 36.08 21.74 -21.75
C ILE A 232 37.22 22.76 -21.78
N PRO A 233 38.42 22.37 -22.23
CA PRO A 233 39.42 23.33 -22.70
C PRO A 233 38.82 24.18 -23.83
N HIS A 234 38.84 25.49 -23.66
CA HIS A 234 38.27 26.49 -24.56
C HIS A 234 39.06 27.79 -24.44
N THR A 235 39.32 28.45 -25.57
CA THR A 235 40.10 29.70 -25.59
C THR A 235 39.28 30.92 -25.21
N PHE A 236 37.98 30.93 -25.51
CA PHE A 236 37.02 31.91 -24.98
C PHE A 236 35.86 31.20 -24.29
N PRO A 237 36.00 30.82 -23.01
CA PRO A 237 34.93 30.11 -22.32
C PRO A 237 33.60 30.86 -22.26
N SER A 238 33.59 32.19 -22.43
CA SER A 238 32.34 32.98 -22.54
C SER A 238 31.53 32.68 -23.78
N ASP A 239 32.04 31.90 -24.72
CA ASP A 239 31.28 31.56 -25.91
C ASP A 239 30.47 30.27 -25.69
N LEU A 240 30.64 29.63 -24.51
CA LEU A 240 30.01 28.37 -24.16
C LEU A 240 28.67 28.56 -23.45
N ASP A 241 27.65 27.95 -24.03
CA ASP A 241 26.36 27.71 -23.38
C ASP A 241 26.20 26.23 -23.06
N ILE A 242 26.04 25.91 -21.79
CA ILE A 242 25.99 24.52 -21.31
C ILE A 242 24.71 24.30 -20.52
N PHE A 243 23.91 23.33 -20.96
CA PHE A 243 22.66 22.95 -20.32
C PHE A 243 22.68 21.47 -19.91
N LEU A 244 22.08 21.18 -18.75
CA LEU A 244 21.84 19.83 -18.27
C LEU A 244 20.33 19.58 -18.21
N THR A 245 19.90 18.47 -18.82
CA THR A 245 18.49 18.04 -18.84
C THR A 245 18.32 16.72 -18.11
N SER A 246 17.37 16.66 -17.17
CA SER A 246 17.00 15.43 -16.46
C SER A 246 16.08 14.53 -17.29
N PRO A 247 15.92 13.24 -16.91
CA PRO A 247 14.98 12.33 -17.55
C PRO A 247 13.52 12.78 -17.50
N GLU A 248 13.13 13.59 -16.50
CA GLU A 248 11.78 14.14 -16.38
C GLU A 248 11.56 15.41 -17.23
N GLY A 249 12.64 15.97 -17.78
CA GLY A 249 12.62 17.10 -18.70
C GLY A 249 12.91 18.45 -18.05
N THR A 250 13.33 18.48 -16.78
CA THR A 250 13.86 19.69 -16.15
C THR A 250 15.19 20.05 -16.79
N VAL A 251 15.37 21.34 -17.09
CA VAL A 251 16.55 21.87 -17.80
C VAL A 251 17.14 22.99 -16.97
N ILE A 252 18.42 22.90 -16.64
CA ILE A 252 19.15 23.98 -15.99
C ILE A 252 20.33 24.44 -16.86
N PRO A 253 20.62 25.75 -16.94
CA PRO A 253 21.91 26.22 -17.41
C PRO A 253 22.98 25.91 -16.36
N LEU A 254 24.02 25.19 -16.74
CA LEU A 254 25.22 25.06 -15.91
C LEU A 254 26.02 26.37 -15.95
N THR A 255 26.19 26.92 -17.15
CA THR A 255 26.81 28.22 -17.38
C THR A 255 26.45 28.72 -18.77
N THR A 256 26.22 30.03 -18.90
CA THR A 256 26.06 30.73 -20.18
C THR A 256 26.94 31.98 -20.15
N ASP A 257 27.65 32.28 -21.23
CA ASP A 257 28.44 33.52 -21.36
C ASP A 257 29.55 33.79 -20.29
N ASN A 258 29.97 32.81 -19.49
CA ASN A 258 30.94 33.03 -18.39
C ASN A 258 32.38 32.63 -18.70
N GLY A 259 33.33 33.13 -17.89
CA GLY A 259 34.75 32.83 -18.04
C GLY A 259 35.51 33.81 -18.94
N GLY A 260 34.79 34.55 -19.80
CA GLY A 260 35.36 35.60 -20.65
C GLY A 260 36.46 35.06 -21.57
N SER A 261 37.54 35.83 -21.72
CA SER A 261 38.72 35.43 -22.51
C SER A 261 39.77 34.65 -21.69
N ASN A 262 39.37 33.95 -20.61
CA ASN A 262 40.31 33.23 -19.76
C ASN A 262 40.42 31.77 -20.18
N ASP A 263 41.41 31.48 -21.01
CA ASP A 263 41.67 30.15 -21.56
C ASP A 263 41.54 29.04 -20.51
N ASP A 264 40.80 28.00 -20.88
CA ASP A 264 40.67 26.70 -20.21
C ASP A 264 40.10 26.74 -18.79
N CYS A 265 39.34 27.79 -18.43
CA CYS A 265 38.81 27.90 -17.07
C CYS A 265 37.83 26.77 -16.69
N PHE A 266 37.17 26.16 -17.67
CA PHE A 266 36.26 25.02 -17.49
C PHE A 266 36.87 23.65 -17.82
N ALA A 267 38.20 23.54 -17.91
CA ALA A 267 38.91 22.29 -18.18
C ALA A 267 39.03 21.37 -16.94
N GLY A 268 37.91 21.12 -16.27
CA GLY A 268 37.82 20.26 -15.07
C GLY A 268 37.02 20.91 -13.94
N THR A 269 35.86 21.47 -14.27
CA THR A 269 34.99 22.18 -13.32
C THR A 269 33.85 21.28 -12.86
N THR A 270 33.55 21.35 -11.56
CA THR A 270 32.37 20.71 -10.96
C THR A 270 31.33 21.77 -10.59
N PHE A 271 30.10 21.59 -11.08
CA PHE A 271 28.94 22.37 -10.72
C PHE A 271 28.23 21.72 -9.52
N THR A 272 27.97 22.49 -8.47
CA THR A 272 27.42 22.00 -7.20
C THR A 272 26.75 23.12 -6.41
N ASP A 273 25.72 22.79 -5.64
CA ASP A 273 25.08 23.70 -4.67
C ASP A 273 25.74 23.63 -3.28
N ALA A 274 26.98 23.15 -3.20
CA ALA A 274 27.67 23.01 -1.94
C ALA A 274 27.90 24.40 -1.27
N PRO A 275 27.76 24.50 0.06
CA PRO A 275 27.91 25.75 0.76
C PRO A 275 29.32 26.32 0.63
N GLY A 276 29.42 27.65 0.46
CA GLY A 276 30.70 28.37 0.33
C GLY A 276 31.35 28.28 -1.05
N VAL A 277 30.64 27.73 -2.05
CA VAL A 277 31.02 27.80 -3.46
C VAL A 277 30.40 29.06 -4.07
N LEU A 278 31.18 29.80 -4.87
CA LEU A 278 30.67 31.01 -5.52
C LEU A 278 29.88 30.68 -6.81
N PRO A 279 28.82 31.44 -7.13
CA PRO A 279 28.14 31.41 -8.42
C PRO A 279 29.10 31.55 -9.60
N VAL A 280 28.82 30.86 -10.71
CA VAL A 280 29.65 30.90 -11.91
C VAL A 280 29.76 32.30 -12.52
N SER A 281 28.73 33.14 -12.34
CA SER A 281 28.69 34.57 -12.68
C SER A 281 29.68 35.42 -11.86
N ASP A 282 29.83 35.09 -10.58
CA ASP A 282 30.65 35.85 -9.61
C ASP A 282 32.09 35.37 -9.52
N GLN A 283 32.44 34.30 -10.23
CA GLN A 283 33.79 33.78 -10.21
C GLN A 283 34.79 34.79 -10.79
N THR A 284 35.91 34.96 -10.08
CA THR A 284 37.06 35.67 -10.63
C THR A 284 37.92 34.72 -11.44
N TYR A 285 37.82 34.83 -12.76
CA TYR A 285 38.58 34.01 -13.70
C TYR A 285 40.01 34.50 -13.94
N ALA A 286 40.91 33.57 -14.25
CA ALA A 286 42.28 33.88 -14.64
C ALA A 286 42.78 32.90 -15.71
N VAL A 287 43.48 33.42 -16.73
CA VAL A 287 44.05 32.65 -17.83
C VAL A 287 44.87 31.45 -17.33
N GLY A 288 44.53 30.25 -17.80
CA GLY A 288 45.24 29.01 -17.46
C GLY A 288 45.02 28.51 -16.03
N VAL A 289 44.03 29.06 -15.32
CA VAL A 289 43.59 28.60 -14.01
C VAL A 289 42.21 27.98 -14.16
N VAL A 290 42.12 26.68 -13.90
CA VAL A 290 40.84 25.95 -13.88
C VAL A 290 40.07 26.35 -12.62
N VAL A 291 38.77 26.62 -12.79
CA VAL A 291 37.87 26.82 -11.66
C VAL A 291 37.40 25.46 -11.18
N PRO A 292 37.75 25.04 -9.94
CA PRO A 292 37.48 23.68 -9.50
C PRO A 292 36.00 23.42 -9.23
N GLN A 293 35.31 24.37 -8.59
CA GLN A 293 33.91 24.25 -8.22
C GLN A 293 33.20 25.59 -8.38
N VAL A 294 31.97 25.56 -8.89
CA VAL A 294 31.09 26.73 -9.05
C VAL A 294 29.64 26.32 -8.74
N VAL A 295 28.82 27.27 -8.29
CA VAL A 295 27.36 27.10 -8.33
C VAL A 295 26.91 27.39 -9.77
N PRO A 296 26.16 26.50 -10.43
CA PRO A 296 25.61 26.74 -11.76
C PRO A 296 24.63 27.92 -11.79
N GLU A 297 24.32 28.44 -12.98
CA GLU A 297 23.32 29.51 -13.14
C GLU A 297 21.88 29.08 -12.85
N GLY A 298 21.55 27.81 -13.11
CA GLY A 298 20.34 27.17 -12.60
C GLY A 298 20.72 26.21 -11.50
N ALA A 299 20.00 26.23 -10.38
CA ALA A 299 20.35 25.46 -9.19
C ALA A 299 20.32 23.93 -9.43
N MET A 300 21.27 23.18 -8.86
CA MET A 300 21.23 21.70 -8.91
C MET A 300 20.05 21.12 -8.12
N SER A 301 19.61 21.84 -7.10
CA SER A 301 18.42 21.54 -6.30
C SER A 301 17.12 21.54 -7.11
N ALA A 302 17.11 22.11 -8.33
CA ALA A 302 15.98 22.00 -9.25
C ALA A 302 15.64 20.55 -9.59
N PHE A 303 16.59 19.62 -9.48
CA PHE A 303 16.39 18.19 -9.72
C PHE A 303 15.98 17.41 -8.46
N VAL A 304 16.00 18.02 -7.27
CA VAL A 304 15.71 17.32 -6.02
C VAL A 304 14.23 16.87 -6.02
N GLY A 305 14.00 15.62 -5.63
CA GLY A 305 12.69 14.96 -5.68
C GLY A 305 12.36 14.27 -7.01
N GLU A 306 13.13 14.47 -8.08
CA GLU A 306 12.90 13.77 -9.35
C GLU A 306 13.39 12.32 -9.29
N ASN A 307 12.83 11.48 -10.17
CA ASN A 307 13.34 10.13 -10.39
C ASN A 307 14.62 10.19 -11.23
N PRO A 308 15.78 9.71 -10.72
CA PRO A 308 17.05 9.79 -11.44
C PRO A 308 17.15 8.85 -12.65
N ASN A 309 16.26 7.86 -12.77
CA ASN A 309 16.32 6.84 -13.82
C ASN A 309 15.91 7.39 -15.18
N GLY A 310 16.72 7.08 -16.20
CA GLY A 310 16.48 7.45 -17.58
C GLY A 310 17.68 8.16 -18.21
N VAL A 311 17.42 8.94 -19.25
CA VAL A 311 18.47 9.57 -20.06
C VAL A 311 18.70 11.00 -19.60
N TRP A 312 19.89 11.23 -19.05
CA TRP A 312 20.43 12.55 -18.77
C TRP A 312 21.10 13.10 -20.02
N THR A 313 20.90 14.38 -20.30
CA THR A 313 21.38 15.01 -21.53
C THR A 313 22.20 16.25 -21.23
N LEU A 314 23.43 16.32 -21.75
CA LEU A 314 24.27 17.51 -21.73
C LEU A 314 24.25 18.13 -23.13
N ASP A 315 23.80 19.38 -23.21
CA ASP A 315 23.85 20.20 -24.40
C ASP A 315 24.95 21.25 -24.24
N VAL A 316 25.86 21.33 -25.22
CA VAL A 316 26.96 22.31 -25.25
C VAL A 316 26.92 23.03 -26.58
N ALA A 317 26.78 24.35 -26.55
CA ALA A 317 26.91 25.20 -27.73
C ALA A 317 28.12 26.13 -27.56
N ASP A 318 28.81 26.37 -28.66
CA ASP A 318 29.70 27.52 -28.82
C ASP A 318 28.94 28.49 -29.73
N ASP A 319 28.48 29.61 -29.17
CA ASP A 319 27.54 30.51 -29.83
C ASP A 319 28.21 31.69 -30.54
N ALA A 320 29.52 31.88 -30.34
CA ALA A 320 30.33 32.90 -30.95
C ALA A 320 31.14 32.36 -32.15
N MET A 321 31.97 33.22 -32.75
CA MET A 321 32.76 32.86 -33.93
C MET A 321 34.24 33.12 -33.67
N SER A 322 35.09 32.22 -34.16
CA SER A 322 36.55 32.31 -34.40
C SER A 322 37.44 31.48 -33.48
N ASP A 323 36.87 30.79 -32.50
CA ASP A 323 37.62 29.86 -31.68
C ASP A 323 36.85 28.58 -31.39
N SER A 324 37.50 27.63 -30.72
CA SER A 324 36.95 26.29 -30.61
C SER A 324 37.50 25.59 -29.39
N GLY A 325 36.64 24.91 -28.65
CA GLY A 325 37.06 24.02 -27.57
C GLY A 325 36.94 22.55 -27.91
N THR A 326 37.20 21.73 -26.89
CA THR A 326 36.96 20.28 -26.99
C THR A 326 36.32 19.79 -25.70
N LEU A 327 35.17 19.13 -25.80
CA LEU A 327 34.59 18.40 -24.68
C LEU A 327 35.45 17.16 -24.43
N MET A 328 36.36 17.25 -23.46
CA MET A 328 37.23 16.14 -23.06
C MET A 328 36.43 15.12 -22.26
N SER A 329 35.71 15.59 -21.24
CA SER A 329 34.90 14.75 -20.37
C SER A 329 33.68 15.47 -19.84
N TRP A 330 32.68 14.70 -19.45
CA TRP A 330 31.66 15.14 -18.51
C TRP A 330 31.11 13.97 -17.71
N GLY A 331 30.45 14.27 -16.62
CA GLY A 331 29.80 13.27 -15.78
C GLY A 331 28.83 13.88 -14.79
N ILE A 332 28.02 13.02 -14.20
CA ILE A 332 27.07 13.35 -13.13
C ILE A 332 27.35 12.44 -11.93
N SER A 333 27.25 13.01 -10.74
CA SER A 333 27.24 12.28 -9.49
C SER A 333 25.93 12.59 -8.78
N ILE A 334 25.05 11.59 -8.68
CA ILE A 334 23.73 11.71 -8.07
C ILE A 334 23.73 10.96 -6.74
N GLN A 335 23.34 11.64 -5.67
CA GLN A 335 22.99 11.02 -4.41
C GLN A 335 21.47 10.93 -4.32
N THR A 336 20.94 9.71 -4.26
CA THR A 336 19.51 9.50 -4.02
C THR A 336 19.22 9.33 -2.55
N CYS A 337 17.97 9.56 -2.19
CA CYS A 337 17.43 9.28 -0.89
C CYS A 337 16.19 8.43 -0.96
N ASP A 338 16.11 7.50 -0.04
CA ASP A 338 14.95 6.67 0.24
C ASP A 338 14.59 6.90 1.71
N THR A 339 13.30 6.87 2.02
CA THR A 339 12.82 7.08 3.40
C THR A 339 13.08 5.82 4.23
N ASP A 340 13.24 5.98 5.54
CA ASP A 340 13.16 4.90 6.53
C ASP A 340 11.97 5.24 7.42
N SER A 341 10.80 4.74 7.06
CA SER A 341 9.52 5.19 7.60
C SER A 341 9.32 4.77 9.06
N ASP A 342 9.98 3.71 9.53
CA ASP A 342 9.78 3.15 10.86
C ASP A 342 11.00 3.27 11.81
N GLY A 343 12.16 3.68 11.27
CA GLY A 343 13.36 4.03 12.01
C GLY A 343 14.16 2.87 12.52
N ASP A 344 14.05 1.74 11.85
CA ASP A 344 14.76 0.54 12.21
C ASP A 344 16.20 0.50 11.66
N GLY A 345 16.55 1.44 10.78
CA GLY A 345 17.84 1.57 10.13
C GLY A 345 17.95 0.88 8.77
N VAL A 346 16.83 0.40 8.22
CA VAL A 346 16.68 -0.15 6.86
C VAL A 346 15.75 0.78 6.08
N ILE A 347 16.16 1.16 4.87
CA ILE A 347 15.36 2.04 4.01
C ILE A 347 14.15 1.31 3.45
N ASP A 348 13.03 2.01 3.25
CA ASP A 348 11.73 1.49 2.84
C ASP A 348 11.82 0.58 1.60
N GLY A 349 12.66 0.91 0.61
CA GLY A 349 12.84 0.06 -0.57
C GLY A 349 13.64 -1.23 -0.34
N ASP A 350 14.35 -1.37 0.77
CA ASP A 350 15.05 -2.59 1.23
C ASP A 350 14.35 -3.26 2.43
N ASP A 351 13.38 -2.58 3.01
CA ASP A 351 12.68 -3.01 4.22
C ASP A 351 11.53 -3.96 3.86
N ASN A 352 11.58 -5.19 4.37
CA ASN A 352 10.50 -6.16 4.22
C ASN A 352 9.31 -5.86 5.14
N CYS A 353 9.40 -4.86 6.01
CA CYS A 353 8.33 -4.28 6.80
C CYS A 353 8.45 -2.75 6.95
N PRO A 354 8.24 -1.94 5.88
CA PRO A 354 8.49 -0.48 5.87
C PRO A 354 7.73 0.39 6.90
N SER A 355 6.90 -0.21 7.73
CA SER A 355 6.13 0.49 8.76
C SER A 355 6.24 -0.11 10.15
N ASP A 356 6.95 -1.24 10.29
CA ASP A 356 7.00 -2.04 11.52
C ASP A 356 8.45 -2.42 11.87
N THR A 357 9.04 -1.64 12.77
CA THR A 357 10.48 -1.68 13.10
C THR A 357 11.03 -3.09 13.25
N ASN A 358 11.92 -3.52 12.35
CA ASN A 358 12.50 -4.85 12.36
C ASN A 358 13.95 -4.92 11.83
N PRO A 359 14.94 -4.32 12.55
CA PRO A 359 16.30 -4.05 12.03
C PRO A 359 17.11 -5.28 11.55
N THR A 360 16.62 -6.48 11.84
CA THR A 360 17.22 -7.75 11.44
C THR A 360 16.66 -8.31 10.14
N GLN A 361 15.59 -7.72 9.60
CA GLN A 361 14.94 -8.08 8.35
C GLN A 361 14.64 -9.60 8.29
N THR A 362 14.19 -10.15 9.42
CA THR A 362 13.88 -11.59 9.51
C THR A 362 12.62 -11.86 8.72
N ASP A 363 12.71 -12.79 7.77
CA ASP A 363 11.61 -13.29 6.95
C ASP A 363 11.78 -14.82 6.89
N GLN A 364 10.97 -15.53 7.69
CA GLN A 364 11.15 -16.96 7.92
C GLN A 364 10.70 -17.83 6.74
N ASP A 365 9.68 -17.41 6.00
CA ASP A 365 9.11 -18.21 4.91
C ASP A 365 9.45 -17.67 3.50
N ALA A 366 10.12 -16.52 3.43
CA ALA A 366 10.68 -15.90 2.25
C ALA A 366 9.62 -15.44 1.23
N ASP A 367 8.47 -14.94 1.70
CA ASP A 367 7.44 -14.35 0.84
C ASP A 367 7.63 -12.85 0.57
N GLY A 368 8.61 -12.22 1.24
CA GLY A 368 8.95 -10.81 1.09
C GLY A 368 8.31 -9.89 2.13
N ALA A 369 7.40 -10.38 2.98
CA ALA A 369 6.97 -9.69 4.19
C ALA A 369 7.81 -10.19 5.38
N GLY A 370 8.39 -9.27 6.15
CA GLY A 370 9.14 -9.66 7.34
C GLY A 370 8.25 -10.19 8.46
N ASP A 371 8.83 -11.01 9.35
CA ASP A 371 8.16 -11.60 10.53
C ASP A 371 7.48 -10.53 11.43
N ALA A 372 7.87 -9.25 11.33
CA ALA A 372 7.32 -8.15 12.11
C ALA A 372 5.95 -7.66 11.61
N CYS A 373 5.76 -7.64 10.29
CA CYS A 373 4.54 -7.20 9.62
C CYS A 373 3.73 -8.36 9.02
N ASP A 374 4.27 -9.57 9.04
CA ASP A 374 3.58 -10.80 8.64
C ASP A 374 2.81 -11.41 9.83
N ILE A 375 1.48 -11.56 9.67
CA ILE A 375 0.62 -12.19 10.68
C ILE A 375 0.72 -13.73 10.63
N CYS A 376 1.26 -14.27 9.54
CA CYS A 376 1.49 -15.69 9.30
C CYS A 376 2.97 -16.00 8.93
N PRO A 377 3.96 -15.76 9.83
CA PRO A 377 5.43 -15.83 9.56
C PRO A 377 6.02 -17.18 9.14
N SER A 378 5.20 -18.15 8.77
CA SER A 378 5.63 -19.51 8.40
C SER A 378 4.80 -20.07 7.25
N ASP A 379 3.98 -19.23 6.62
CA ASP A 379 3.11 -19.56 5.51
C ASP A 379 3.29 -18.54 4.37
N ALA A 380 4.28 -18.78 3.52
CA ALA A 380 4.65 -17.91 2.40
C ALA A 380 3.53 -17.65 1.35
N ALA A 381 2.37 -18.27 1.51
CA ALA A 381 1.19 -18.01 0.68
C ALA A 381 0.26 -16.94 1.30
N LYS A 382 0.54 -16.49 2.53
CA LYS A 382 -0.33 -15.61 3.30
C LYS A 382 0.48 -14.70 4.22
N VAL A 383 0.35 -13.40 4.00
CA VAL A 383 0.81 -12.36 4.95
C VAL A 383 -0.24 -11.99 6.02
N ALA A 384 -1.45 -12.54 5.90
CA ALA A 384 -2.59 -12.23 6.75
C ALA A 384 -3.41 -13.51 7.02
N LEU A 385 -4.10 -13.54 8.17
CA LEU A 385 -4.83 -14.74 8.64
C LEU A 385 -5.83 -15.33 7.61
N GLY A 386 -6.47 -14.49 6.79
CA GLY A 386 -7.54 -14.96 5.92
C GLY A 386 -8.72 -15.60 6.69
N ILE A 387 -9.51 -16.43 6.01
CA ILE A 387 -10.71 -17.09 6.57
C ILE A 387 -10.32 -18.36 7.33
N CYS A 388 -9.31 -19.08 6.80
CA CYS A 388 -8.86 -20.38 7.30
C CYS A 388 -7.67 -20.29 8.27
N GLY A 389 -7.19 -19.09 8.59
CA GLY A 389 -5.95 -18.92 9.33
C GLY A 389 -4.70 -19.17 8.48
N CYS A 390 -3.55 -19.24 9.14
CA CYS A 390 -2.27 -19.58 8.51
C CYS A 390 -2.16 -21.08 8.22
N GLY A 391 -1.42 -21.43 7.16
CA GLY A 391 -1.09 -22.79 6.74
C GLY A 391 -2.22 -23.53 6.01
N VAL A 392 -3.37 -22.88 5.80
CA VAL A 392 -4.54 -23.45 5.12
C VAL A 392 -5.07 -22.44 4.11
N ALA A 393 -5.10 -22.83 2.83
CA ALA A 393 -5.58 -21.96 1.76
C ALA A 393 -7.06 -21.57 1.98
N ASP A 394 -7.41 -20.31 1.68
CA ASP A 394 -8.80 -19.81 1.67
C ASP A 394 -9.55 -20.24 0.40
N THR A 395 -9.29 -21.45 -0.08
CA THR A 395 -9.95 -21.99 -1.28
C THR A 395 -11.41 -22.25 -0.96
N ASP A 396 -12.28 -21.84 -1.87
CA ASP A 396 -13.71 -22.17 -1.90
C ASP A 396 -13.93 -22.95 -3.20
N THR A 397 -13.93 -24.28 -3.10
CA THR A 397 -13.87 -25.19 -4.25
C THR A 397 -15.16 -25.18 -5.07
N ASP A 398 -16.32 -24.93 -4.45
CA ASP A 398 -17.62 -24.90 -5.11
C ASP A 398 -18.25 -23.51 -5.24
N ALA A 399 -17.60 -22.49 -4.70
CA ALA A 399 -17.97 -21.08 -4.79
C ALA A 399 -19.32 -20.75 -4.12
N ASP A 400 -19.62 -21.42 -3.01
CA ASP A 400 -20.84 -21.21 -2.23
C ASP A 400 -20.73 -20.05 -1.23
N GLY A 401 -19.51 -19.53 -1.04
CA GLY A 401 -19.18 -18.46 -0.11
C GLY A 401 -18.53 -18.94 1.18
N THR A 402 -18.35 -20.24 1.37
CA THR A 402 -17.71 -20.86 2.52
C THR A 402 -16.39 -21.50 2.08
N ALA A 403 -15.27 -21.03 2.63
CA ALA A 403 -13.99 -21.64 2.34
C ALA A 403 -13.97 -23.12 2.79
N ASP A 404 -13.27 -23.98 2.05
CA ASP A 404 -13.18 -25.43 2.23
C ASP A 404 -12.83 -25.84 3.68
N CYS A 405 -12.03 -25.03 4.38
CA CYS A 405 -11.65 -25.27 5.77
C CYS A 405 -12.84 -25.18 6.76
N ASN A 406 -13.86 -24.42 6.39
CA ASN A 406 -15.09 -24.19 7.15
C ASN A 406 -16.30 -24.88 6.48
N ASP A 407 -16.06 -25.70 5.45
CA ASP A 407 -17.09 -26.38 4.67
C ASP A 407 -16.98 -27.91 4.81
N LEU A 408 -17.99 -28.53 5.43
CA LEU A 408 -18.05 -30.00 5.57
C LEU A 408 -18.45 -30.71 4.26
N CYS A 409 -18.83 -29.95 3.26
CA CYS A 409 -19.31 -30.33 1.95
C CYS A 409 -18.69 -29.46 0.84
N SER A 410 -17.38 -29.23 0.89
CA SER A 410 -16.58 -28.36 0.02
C SER A 410 -16.67 -28.57 -1.51
N ALA A 411 -17.56 -29.43 -2.02
CA ALA A 411 -17.80 -29.62 -3.44
C ALA A 411 -19.31 -29.59 -3.78
N ASP A 412 -20.16 -29.25 -2.82
CA ASP A 412 -21.61 -29.10 -2.94
C ASP A 412 -22.01 -27.64 -2.67
N PRO A 413 -22.17 -26.81 -3.71
CA PRO A 413 -22.45 -25.38 -3.55
C PRO A 413 -23.86 -25.06 -3.03
N SER A 414 -24.62 -26.07 -2.64
CA SER A 414 -25.92 -25.92 -1.99
C SER A 414 -25.87 -26.20 -0.49
N LYS A 415 -24.72 -26.62 0.05
CA LYS A 415 -24.57 -27.02 1.44
C LYS A 415 -23.15 -26.81 1.96
N THR A 416 -23.08 -26.17 3.13
CA THR A 416 -21.86 -26.06 3.93
C THR A 416 -21.77 -27.09 5.05
N ASP A 417 -22.93 -27.62 5.48
CA ASP A 417 -23.06 -28.66 6.50
C ASP A 417 -23.58 -29.95 5.86
N ALA A 418 -22.93 -31.08 6.15
CA ALA A 418 -23.34 -32.39 5.64
C ALA A 418 -24.76 -32.80 6.03
N GLY A 419 -25.29 -32.29 7.15
CA GLY A 419 -26.65 -32.60 7.58
C GLY A 419 -26.89 -34.10 7.78
N ILE A 420 -28.14 -34.53 7.64
CA ILE A 420 -28.56 -35.93 7.87
C ILE A 420 -28.33 -36.77 6.61
N CYS A 421 -28.52 -36.16 5.45
CA CYS A 421 -28.40 -36.80 4.14
C CYS A 421 -26.98 -36.84 3.58
N GLY A 422 -26.01 -36.20 4.23
CA GLY A 422 -24.67 -35.98 3.68
C GLY A 422 -24.65 -34.89 2.62
N CYS A 423 -23.50 -34.75 1.97
CA CYS A 423 -23.29 -33.82 0.87
C CYS A 423 -23.91 -34.32 -0.44
N GLY A 424 -24.32 -33.40 -1.32
CA GLY A 424 -24.91 -33.65 -2.63
C GLY A 424 -26.39 -34.03 -2.62
N ILE A 425 -27.02 -34.16 -1.44
CA ILE A 425 -28.43 -34.54 -1.28
C ILE A 425 -29.10 -33.61 -0.27
N ALA A 426 -30.10 -32.84 -0.70
CA ALA A 426 -30.83 -31.92 0.17
C ALA A 426 -31.55 -32.62 1.34
N ASP A 427 -31.49 -32.04 2.54
CA ASP A 427 -32.23 -32.49 3.74
C ASP A 427 -33.69 -32.06 3.69
N ILE A 428 -34.40 -32.46 2.63
CA ILE A 428 -35.82 -32.15 2.42
C ILE A 428 -36.66 -33.24 3.06
N ASP A 429 -37.69 -32.84 3.81
CA ASP A 429 -38.80 -33.68 4.24
C ASP A 429 -40.04 -33.28 3.42
N SER A 430 -40.20 -33.93 2.27
CA SER A 430 -41.21 -33.54 1.28
C SER A 430 -42.63 -33.80 1.77
N ASP A 431 -42.83 -34.81 2.61
CA ASP A 431 -44.14 -35.23 3.10
C ASP A 431 -44.44 -34.77 4.54
N GLN A 432 -43.52 -34.02 5.15
CA GLN A 432 -43.60 -33.52 6.53
C GLN A 432 -43.80 -34.63 7.55
N SER A 433 -43.23 -35.81 7.29
CA SER A 433 -43.33 -36.97 8.17
C SER A 433 -42.38 -36.89 9.37
N GLY A 434 -41.43 -35.95 9.36
CA GLY A 434 -40.33 -35.83 10.32
C GLY A 434 -39.14 -36.75 10.00
N ILE A 435 -39.16 -37.45 8.86
CA ILE A 435 -38.07 -38.28 8.35
C ILE A 435 -37.65 -37.67 7.01
N VAL A 436 -36.39 -37.21 6.93
CA VAL A 436 -35.83 -36.64 5.69
C VAL A 436 -35.78 -37.68 4.57
N ASP A 437 -35.90 -37.19 3.33
CA ASP A 437 -36.17 -38.04 2.18
C ASP A 437 -35.09 -39.12 1.94
N CYS A 438 -33.83 -38.80 2.20
CA CYS A 438 -32.70 -39.73 2.06
C CYS A 438 -32.75 -40.93 3.05
N LEU A 439 -33.52 -40.84 4.14
CA LEU A 439 -33.65 -41.89 5.15
C LEU A 439 -34.87 -42.81 4.95
N PHE A 440 -35.72 -42.56 3.93
CA PHE A 440 -36.95 -43.32 3.70
C PHE A 440 -36.74 -44.84 3.59
N GLY A 441 -35.62 -45.30 3.04
CA GLY A 441 -35.31 -46.73 2.91
C GLY A 441 -35.18 -47.45 4.27
N GLN A 442 -34.71 -46.76 5.31
CA GLN A 442 -34.53 -47.34 6.65
C GLN A 442 -35.88 -47.55 7.37
N GLU A 443 -36.81 -46.61 7.23
CA GLU A 443 -38.15 -46.72 7.85
C GLU A 443 -38.98 -47.83 7.17
N ILE A 444 -38.91 -47.96 5.84
CA ILE A 444 -39.53 -49.08 5.11
C ILE A 444 -38.95 -50.42 5.58
N SER A 445 -37.63 -50.50 5.78
CA SER A 445 -36.96 -51.71 6.28
C SER A 445 -37.45 -52.10 7.69
N LYS A 446 -37.59 -51.12 8.58
CA LYS A 446 -38.10 -51.30 9.95
C LYS A 446 -39.56 -51.78 9.97
N GLN A 447 -40.45 -51.11 9.23
CA GLN A 447 -41.86 -51.51 9.13
C GLN A 447 -42.02 -52.90 8.50
N THR A 448 -41.21 -53.21 7.49
CA THR A 448 -41.19 -54.55 6.86
C THR A 448 -40.70 -55.63 7.83
N SER A 449 -39.71 -55.32 8.67
CA SER A 449 -39.20 -56.23 9.71
C SER A 449 -40.24 -56.51 10.80
N ASP A 450 -41.00 -55.49 11.23
CA ASP A 450 -42.10 -55.67 12.19
C ASP A 450 -43.22 -56.54 11.62
N ILE A 451 -43.64 -56.29 10.37
CA ILE A 451 -44.62 -57.12 9.67
C ILE A 451 -44.15 -58.58 9.60
N LYS A 452 -42.87 -58.82 9.25
CA LYS A 452 -42.28 -60.17 9.21
C LYS A 452 -42.29 -60.85 10.59
N SER A 453 -41.91 -60.12 11.63
CA SER A 453 -41.84 -60.64 13.01
C SER A 453 -43.23 -61.03 13.54
N ARG A 454 -44.24 -60.17 13.32
CA ARG A 454 -45.63 -60.45 13.72
C ARG A 454 -46.25 -61.58 12.90
N ALA A 455 -45.92 -61.68 11.61
CA ALA A 455 -46.35 -62.79 10.76
C ALA A 455 -45.81 -64.14 11.25
N GLN A 456 -44.55 -64.18 11.68
CA GLN A 456 -43.95 -65.38 12.28
C GLN A 456 -44.61 -65.74 13.61
N ALA A 457 -44.90 -64.77 14.48
CA ALA A 457 -45.62 -65.02 15.74
C ALA A 457 -47.03 -65.63 15.51
N LEU A 458 -47.74 -65.17 14.48
CA LEU A 458 -49.03 -65.72 14.06
C LEU A 458 -48.95 -67.19 13.61
N LYS A 459 -47.84 -67.59 12.96
CA LYS A 459 -47.58 -68.98 12.56
C LYS A 459 -47.49 -69.92 13.77
N TYR A 460 -46.89 -69.45 14.87
CA TYR A 460 -46.79 -70.22 16.12
C TYR A 460 -48.11 -70.25 16.92
N ALA A 461 -48.93 -69.20 16.87
CA ALA A 461 -50.20 -69.12 17.60
C ALA A 461 -51.30 -70.05 17.05
N GLN A 462 -51.22 -70.49 15.78
CA GLN A 462 -52.21 -71.39 15.15
C GLN A 462 -52.30 -72.79 15.77
N ASN A 463 -51.36 -73.17 16.65
CA ASN A 463 -51.35 -74.47 17.33
C ASN A 463 -52.10 -74.49 18.68
N LYS A 464 -52.58 -73.36 19.21
CA LYS A 464 -53.39 -73.31 20.45
C LYS A 464 -54.82 -72.88 20.12
N LYS A 465 -55.82 -73.45 20.81
CA LYS A 465 -57.29 -73.21 20.64
C LYS A 465 -57.76 -71.76 20.94
N GLN A 466 -57.06 -70.72 20.51
CA GLN A 466 -57.39 -69.31 20.74
C GLN A 466 -57.66 -68.56 19.42
N GLN A 467 -58.69 -68.98 18.69
CA GLN A 467 -59.06 -68.40 17.39
C GLN A 467 -59.44 -66.91 17.44
N LYS A 468 -59.88 -66.37 18.58
CA LYS A 468 -60.24 -64.95 18.73
C LYS A 468 -59.00 -64.04 18.74
N SER A 469 -57.90 -64.49 19.33
CA SER A 469 -56.61 -63.77 19.37
C SER A 469 -55.92 -63.75 17.99
N VAL A 470 -55.95 -64.88 17.27
CA VAL A 470 -55.40 -64.99 15.90
C VAL A 470 -56.06 -64.00 14.94
N ARG A 471 -57.37 -63.77 15.07
CA ARG A 471 -58.10 -62.83 14.21
C ARG A 471 -57.77 -61.38 14.53
N THR A 472 -57.57 -61.05 15.80
CA THR A 472 -57.13 -59.71 16.23
C THR A 472 -55.74 -59.41 15.69
N GLU A 473 -54.80 -60.35 15.84
CA GLU A 473 -53.42 -60.18 15.36
C GLU A 473 -53.35 -60.09 13.84
N LEU A 474 -54.15 -60.89 13.13
CA LEU A 474 -54.25 -60.84 11.68
C LEU A 474 -54.79 -59.49 11.19
N ASN A 475 -55.79 -58.93 11.87
CA ASN A 475 -56.32 -57.61 11.54
C ASN A 475 -55.29 -56.50 11.82
N ALA A 476 -54.47 -56.64 12.86
CA ALA A 476 -53.40 -55.68 13.16
C ALA A 476 -52.29 -55.71 12.09
N ILE A 477 -51.88 -56.90 11.62
CA ILE A 477 -50.96 -57.02 10.47
C ILE A 477 -51.56 -56.40 9.22
N LEU A 478 -52.84 -56.67 8.93
CA LEU A 478 -53.50 -56.05 7.77
C LEU A 478 -53.59 -54.53 7.89
N GLY A 479 -53.68 -53.98 9.11
CA GLY A 479 -53.60 -52.55 9.38
C GLY A 479 -52.22 -51.99 9.03
N LEU A 480 -51.15 -52.60 9.55
CA LEU A 480 -49.77 -52.19 9.23
C LEU A 480 -49.44 -52.30 7.73
N ILE A 481 -49.97 -53.33 7.05
CA ILE A 481 -49.83 -53.50 5.60
C ILE A 481 -50.57 -52.40 4.84
N ASP A 482 -51.77 -52.02 5.28
CA ASP A 482 -52.53 -50.94 4.65
C ASP A 482 -51.83 -49.58 4.89
N GLU A 483 -51.26 -49.37 6.08
CA GLU A 483 -50.48 -48.18 6.46
C GLU A 483 -49.18 -48.06 5.64
N LEU A 484 -48.38 -49.12 5.58
CA LEU A 484 -47.17 -49.18 4.75
C LEU A 484 -47.52 -49.01 3.26
N SER A 485 -48.62 -49.59 2.78
CA SER A 485 -49.06 -49.39 1.40
C SER A 485 -49.53 -47.97 1.13
N GLN A 486 -50.13 -47.29 2.11
CA GLN A 486 -50.53 -45.89 1.97
C GLN A 486 -49.29 -45.00 1.94
N TYR A 487 -48.35 -45.23 2.86
CA TYR A 487 -47.05 -44.55 2.92
C TYR A 487 -46.25 -44.68 1.61
N LEU A 488 -46.11 -45.90 1.07
CA LEU A 488 -45.44 -46.14 -0.23
C LEU A 488 -46.13 -45.46 -1.43
N ASN A 489 -47.44 -45.24 -1.37
CA ASN A 489 -48.17 -44.57 -2.45
C ASN A 489 -48.07 -43.05 -2.34
N THR A 490 -48.09 -42.50 -1.12
CA THR A 490 -47.89 -41.06 -0.87
C THR A 490 -46.47 -40.65 -1.24
N ASN A 491 -45.48 -41.50 -0.94
CA ASN A 491 -44.05 -41.18 -1.08
C ASN A 491 -43.42 -41.79 -2.34
N ALA A 492 -44.24 -42.24 -3.28
CA ALA A 492 -43.78 -42.85 -4.55
C ALA A 492 -42.90 -41.90 -5.38
N SER A 493 -43.12 -40.59 -5.26
CA SER A 493 -42.33 -39.55 -5.93
C SER A 493 -41.00 -39.27 -5.22
N SER A 494 -40.92 -39.44 -3.90
CA SER A 494 -39.71 -39.20 -3.10
C SER A 494 -38.76 -40.40 -3.06
N LEU A 495 -39.25 -41.62 -3.32
CA LEU A 495 -38.45 -42.84 -3.52
C LEU A 495 -37.50 -42.78 -4.74
N VAL A 496 -37.64 -41.76 -5.59
CA VAL A 496 -36.88 -41.55 -6.83
C VAL A 496 -35.42 -41.16 -6.56
N PHE A 497 -35.13 -40.54 -5.42
CA PHE A 497 -33.81 -39.94 -5.16
C PHE A 497 -32.81 -40.85 -4.42
N ALA A 498 -33.24 -41.99 -3.86
CA ALA A 498 -32.38 -42.79 -2.99
C ALA A 498 -31.50 -43.85 -3.71
N GLU A 499 -31.79 -44.24 -4.96
CA GLU A 499 -31.05 -45.37 -5.60
C GLU A 499 -30.76 -45.21 -7.12
N GLY A 500 -30.98 -44.04 -7.75
CA GLY A 500 -30.69 -43.87 -9.19
C GLY A 500 -31.52 -44.76 -10.13
N VAL A 501 -32.68 -45.23 -9.66
CA VAL A 501 -33.58 -46.12 -10.40
C VAL A 501 -34.70 -45.32 -11.06
N SER A 502 -34.95 -45.55 -12.36
CA SER A 502 -35.93 -44.79 -13.15
C SER A 502 -37.36 -44.83 -12.60
N LEU A 503 -38.10 -43.73 -12.77
CA LEU A 503 -39.50 -43.53 -12.33
C LEU A 503 -40.49 -44.61 -12.81
N GLU A 504 -40.19 -45.28 -13.94
CA GLU A 504 -40.98 -46.40 -14.45
C GLU A 504 -40.79 -47.67 -13.62
N SER A 505 -39.60 -47.88 -13.06
CA SER A 505 -39.24 -49.10 -12.32
C SER A 505 -39.84 -49.10 -10.90
N THR A 506 -39.88 -47.95 -10.23
CA THR A 506 -40.46 -47.78 -8.88
C THR A 506 -41.97 -47.90 -8.89
N ASN A 507 -42.67 -47.27 -9.85
CA ASN A 507 -44.11 -47.44 -10.06
C ASN A 507 -44.47 -48.90 -10.36
N THR A 508 -43.59 -49.63 -11.05
CA THR A 508 -43.76 -51.06 -11.31
C THR A 508 -43.54 -51.89 -10.06
N LEU A 509 -42.59 -51.51 -9.19
CA LEU A 509 -42.29 -52.20 -7.93
C LEU A 509 -43.37 -51.95 -6.87
N THR A 510 -43.80 -50.71 -6.64
CA THR A 510 -44.90 -50.35 -5.73
C THR A 510 -46.23 -50.95 -6.21
N SER A 511 -46.47 -50.98 -7.53
CA SER A 511 -47.60 -51.70 -8.14
C SER A 511 -47.52 -53.21 -7.90
N ARG A 512 -46.34 -53.83 -8.03
CA ARG A 512 -46.12 -55.25 -7.75
C ARG A 512 -46.30 -55.58 -6.27
N LEU A 513 -45.71 -54.80 -5.37
CA LEU A 513 -45.88 -54.94 -3.92
C LEU A 513 -47.33 -54.71 -3.51
N SER A 514 -47.99 -53.65 -3.98
CA SER A 514 -49.42 -53.41 -3.72
C SER A 514 -50.29 -54.56 -4.25
N LYS A 515 -49.97 -55.12 -5.42
CA LYS A 515 -50.66 -56.30 -5.96
C LYS A 515 -50.39 -57.54 -5.11
N GLN A 516 -49.15 -57.80 -4.68
CA GLN A 516 -48.80 -58.90 -3.79
C GLN A 516 -49.49 -58.77 -2.43
N MET A 517 -49.51 -57.57 -1.84
CA MET A 517 -50.20 -57.28 -0.58
C MET A 517 -51.72 -57.39 -0.69
N LYS A 518 -52.33 -56.92 -1.79
CA LYS A 518 -53.75 -57.15 -2.10
C LYS A 518 -54.05 -58.64 -2.30
N GLN A 519 -53.13 -59.41 -2.91
CA GLN A 519 -53.24 -60.86 -3.06
C GLN A 519 -53.11 -61.58 -1.71
N LEU A 520 -52.17 -61.20 -0.86
CA LEU A 520 -52.04 -61.63 0.54
C LEU A 520 -53.34 -61.40 1.29
N ARG A 521 -53.85 -60.16 1.24
CA ARG A 521 -55.09 -59.76 1.91
C ARG A 521 -56.28 -60.60 1.44
N LYS A 522 -56.36 -60.91 0.14
CA LYS A 522 -57.37 -61.84 -0.42
C LYS A 522 -57.16 -63.27 0.07
N LYS A 523 -55.93 -63.80 0.08
CA LYS A 523 -55.61 -65.15 0.59
C LYS A 523 -55.94 -65.27 2.09
N LEU A 524 -55.61 -64.27 2.89
CA LEU A 524 -55.88 -64.21 4.33
C LEU A 524 -57.39 -64.04 4.63
N LYS A 525 -58.12 -63.19 3.90
CA LYS A 525 -59.60 -63.09 4.01
C LYS A 525 -60.35 -64.37 3.62
N ARG A 526 -59.81 -65.15 2.67
CA ARG A 526 -60.39 -66.45 2.23
C ARG A 526 -60.09 -67.60 3.20
N SER A 527 -59.17 -67.43 4.14
CA SER A 527 -58.81 -68.39 5.16
C SER A 527 -59.84 -68.45 6.30
N ARG A 528 -61.14 -68.62 5.96
CA ARG A 528 -62.21 -68.81 6.96
C ARG A 528 -61.97 -70.13 7.74
N PRO A 529 -62.13 -70.15 9.08
CA PRO A 529 -62.16 -71.41 9.80
C PRO A 529 -63.48 -72.13 9.47
N LEU A 530 -63.41 -73.25 8.75
CA LEU A 530 -64.55 -74.16 8.59
C LEU A 530 -64.81 -74.83 9.94
N PHE A 531 -65.87 -74.39 10.61
CA PHE A 531 -66.50 -75.13 11.70
C PHE A 531 -67.19 -76.34 11.08
N ASN A 532 -66.67 -77.55 11.27
CA ASN A 532 -67.51 -78.73 11.14
C ASN A 532 -67.14 -79.80 12.16
N ARG A 533 -68.15 -80.20 12.93
CA ARG A 533 -68.07 -81.22 13.99
C ARG A 533 -67.60 -82.54 13.39
N GLY A 534 -66.54 -83.10 13.97
CA GLY A 534 -66.22 -84.53 13.89
C GLY A 534 -65.73 -85.04 12.53
N LYS A 535 -64.44 -84.84 12.23
CA LYS A 535 -63.48 -85.86 11.73
C LYS A 535 -62.19 -85.17 11.27
N LYS A 536 -61.06 -85.82 11.57
CA LYS A 536 -59.69 -85.40 11.20
C LYS A 536 -59.61 -85.02 9.72
N LYS A 537 -59.46 -83.72 9.43
CA LYS A 537 -58.80 -83.20 8.22
C LYS A 537 -58.00 -81.97 8.64
N VAL A 538 -56.83 -82.23 9.20
CA VAL A 538 -55.75 -81.25 9.19
C VAL A 538 -55.22 -81.26 7.75
N VAL A 539 -54.78 -80.08 7.29
CA VAL A 539 -54.04 -79.86 6.04
C VAL A 539 -54.86 -79.73 4.75
N LYS A 540 -55.24 -78.47 4.46
CA LYS A 540 -55.08 -77.85 3.13
C LYS A 540 -55.12 -76.32 3.22
N THR A 541 -55.66 -75.76 4.30
CA THR A 541 -55.68 -74.31 4.57
C THR A 541 -54.39 -73.77 5.17
N ALA A 542 -53.63 -74.55 5.95
CA ALA A 542 -52.33 -74.13 6.51
C ALA A 542 -51.29 -73.79 5.41
N GLY A 543 -51.20 -74.62 4.36
CA GLY A 543 -50.31 -74.36 3.22
C GLY A 543 -50.70 -73.14 2.37
N SER A 544 -51.99 -72.76 2.36
CA SER A 544 -52.46 -71.56 1.66
C SER A 544 -52.08 -70.27 2.39
N VAL A 545 -51.91 -70.31 3.71
CA VAL A 545 -51.47 -69.17 4.53
C VAL A 545 -49.94 -69.08 4.52
N ASP A 546 -49.23 -70.21 4.59
CA ASP A 546 -47.76 -70.24 4.46
C ASP A 546 -47.28 -69.73 3.09
N SER A 547 -47.95 -70.12 2.00
CA SER A 547 -47.70 -69.57 0.64
C SER A 547 -48.09 -68.08 0.51
N ALA A 548 -48.96 -67.57 1.39
CA ALA A 548 -49.30 -66.17 1.42
C ALA A 548 -48.30 -65.34 2.24
N LEU A 549 -47.62 -65.89 3.24
CA LEU A 549 -46.71 -65.10 4.08
C LEU A 549 -45.27 -65.05 3.54
N ASN A 550 -44.87 -66.00 2.67
CA ASN A 550 -43.50 -66.14 2.16
C ASN A 550 -43.17 -65.39 0.85
N GLY A 551 -44.14 -64.78 0.17
CA GLY A 551 -43.92 -64.05 -1.09
C GLY A 551 -44.84 -62.87 -1.20
#